data_AF-A0A455SF11-F1
#
_entry.id   AF-A0A455SF11-F1
#
_cell.length_a   1.000
_cell.length_b   1.000
_cell.length_c   1.000
_cell.angle_alpha   90.00
_cell.angle_beta   90.00
_cell.angle_gamma   90.00
#
_symmetry.space_group_name_H-M   'P 1'
#
loop_
_entity.id
_entity.type
_entity.pdbx_description
1 polymer ?
#
loop_
_entity_poly.entity_id
_entity_poly.type
_entity_poly.pdbx_seq_one_letter_code
_entity_poly.pdbx_strand_id
1 'polypeptide(L)'
;MHRTIQPTILYFGTPVVLISTVNEDGTSNLAPMSSAWWLNQSCMLGLGTRSRTVENLRRERECVLNLPSADLVSAVNRLAMLTGKNPVPESKAKLGYTYEPEKFRVAGLTPEPSELVAAPRVAECPVQLEAVVKQMHAVDGDDSHLVAIETRIVRVHIDERLLKPGEKQHIDPEKWNPLIMSFCEFFGLSEKLHPSKLADTWLTRLYEKSEKDNEPASSR
;
A
#
# COMPACT_ATOMS: atom_id res chain seq x y z
N MET A 1 -21.23 26.66 9.69
CA MET A 1 -22.58 26.05 9.63
C MET A 1 -22.44 24.67 9.00
N HIS A 2 -22.99 23.61 9.61
CA HIS A 2 -22.95 22.24 9.06
C HIS A 2 -24.26 21.89 8.36
N ARG A 3 -24.22 21.01 7.34
CA ARG A 3 -25.40 20.50 6.61
C ARG A 3 -25.40 18.98 6.60
N THR A 4 -26.56 18.38 6.84
CA THR A 4 -26.77 16.93 6.71
C THR A 4 -26.88 16.55 5.22
N ILE A 5 -26.01 15.64 4.77
CA ILE A 5 -26.00 15.06 3.43
C ILE A 5 -25.67 13.56 3.51
N GLN A 6 -25.97 12.81 2.45
CA GLN A 6 -25.51 11.43 2.27
C GLN A 6 -24.56 11.40 1.06
N PRO A 7 -23.24 11.42 1.26
CA PRO A 7 -22.29 11.41 0.15
C PRO A 7 -22.34 10.07 -0.59
N THR A 8 -22.07 10.09 -1.90
CA THR A 8 -22.03 8.89 -2.75
C THR A 8 -20.85 7.98 -2.45
N ILE A 9 -19.77 8.52 -1.89
CA ILE A 9 -18.59 7.79 -1.45
C ILE A 9 -18.04 8.39 -0.17
N LEU A 10 -17.52 7.54 0.72
CA LEU A 10 -16.93 7.93 2.00
C LEU A 10 -15.39 7.95 1.92
N TYR A 11 -14.85 8.65 0.93
CA TYR A 11 -13.41 8.64 0.64
C TYR A 11 -12.72 9.95 1.02
N PHE A 12 -12.47 10.15 2.32
CA PHE A 12 -11.99 11.41 2.88
C PHE A 12 -10.48 11.67 2.75
N GLY A 13 -9.75 10.89 1.96
CA GLY A 13 -8.29 11.00 1.81
C GLY A 13 -7.57 9.83 2.47
N THR A 14 -6.92 9.02 1.65
CA THR A 14 -6.16 7.84 2.08
C THR A 14 -4.96 7.62 1.15
N PRO A 15 -3.86 7.04 1.64
CA PRO A 15 -2.74 6.73 0.78
C PRO A 15 -3.13 5.69 -0.28
N VAL A 16 -2.69 5.92 -1.50
CA VAL A 16 -2.70 4.90 -2.54
C VAL A 16 -1.62 3.87 -2.22
N VAL A 17 -1.95 2.61 -2.42
CA VAL A 17 -1.04 1.46 -2.29
C VAL A 17 -1.14 0.64 -3.58
N LEU A 18 0.00 0.33 -4.18
CA LEU A 18 0.10 -0.67 -5.24
C LEU A 18 0.40 -2.02 -4.61
N ILE A 19 -0.57 -2.93 -4.64
CA ILE A 19 -0.42 -4.30 -4.11
C ILE A 19 0.10 -5.21 -5.22
N SER A 20 1.32 -5.71 -5.04
CA SER A 20 1.87 -6.80 -5.85
C SER A 20 1.51 -8.16 -5.24
N THR A 21 1.17 -9.12 -6.09
CA THR A 21 0.83 -10.51 -5.73
C THR A 21 1.28 -11.44 -6.85
N VAL A 22 1.37 -12.74 -6.57
CA VAL A 22 1.71 -13.77 -7.56
C VAL A 22 0.45 -14.51 -8.01
N ASN A 23 0.29 -14.70 -9.32
CA ASN A 23 -0.76 -15.49 -9.94
C ASN A 23 -0.43 -17.00 -9.88
N GLU A 24 -1.40 -17.85 -10.19
CA GLU A 24 -1.25 -19.31 -10.12
C GLU A 24 -0.18 -19.86 -11.09
N ASP A 25 0.06 -19.17 -12.21
CA ASP A 25 1.08 -19.49 -13.20
C ASP A 25 2.47 -18.88 -12.87
N GLY A 26 2.63 -18.29 -11.69
CA GLY A 26 3.86 -17.61 -11.26
C GLY A 26 4.04 -16.20 -11.81
N THR A 27 3.16 -15.71 -12.69
CA THR A 27 3.22 -14.33 -13.19
C THR A 27 2.80 -13.34 -12.11
N SER A 28 3.17 -12.06 -12.27
CA SER A 28 2.88 -11.03 -11.26
C SER A 28 1.60 -10.25 -11.56
N ASN A 29 0.84 -9.95 -10.52
CA ASN A 29 -0.35 -9.10 -10.58
C ASN A 29 -0.15 -7.84 -9.70
N LEU A 30 -0.38 -6.65 -10.29
CA LEU A 30 -0.26 -5.35 -9.63
C LEU A 30 -1.61 -4.63 -9.60
N ALA A 31 -2.09 -4.17 -8.44
CA ALA A 31 -3.36 -3.45 -8.37
C ALA A 31 -3.28 -2.22 -7.46
N PRO A 32 -3.79 -1.04 -7.90
CA PRO A 32 -3.96 0.09 -7.01
C PRO A 32 -5.13 -0.13 -6.08
N MET A 33 -4.98 0.32 -4.84
CA MET A 33 -6.02 0.40 -3.82
C MET A 33 -5.76 1.62 -2.95
N SER A 34 -6.77 2.07 -2.20
CA SER A 34 -6.60 3.18 -1.27
C SER A 34 -7.41 2.97 0.02
N SER A 35 -7.76 1.74 0.35
CA SER A 35 -8.46 1.41 1.61
C SER A 35 -7.48 0.72 2.56
N ALA A 36 -6.41 1.43 2.94
CA ALA A 36 -5.35 0.93 3.80
C ALA A 36 -5.14 1.80 5.05
N TRP A 37 -4.85 1.14 6.18
CA TRP A 37 -4.37 1.78 7.40
C TRP A 37 -3.43 0.86 8.16
N TRP A 38 -2.64 1.43 9.07
CA TRP A 38 -1.58 0.73 9.81
C TRP A 38 -1.76 0.87 11.31
N LEU A 39 -1.43 -0.19 12.04
CA LEU A 39 -1.21 -0.19 13.48
C LEU A 39 0.07 -0.99 13.78
N ASN A 40 1.09 -0.30 14.28
CA ASN A 40 2.44 -0.86 14.42
C ASN A 40 2.92 -1.45 13.08
N GLN A 41 3.31 -2.73 13.03
CA GLN A 41 3.73 -3.40 11.81
C GLN A 41 2.61 -4.23 11.16
N SER A 42 1.36 -4.03 11.56
CA SER A 42 0.18 -4.61 10.90
C SER A 42 -0.46 -3.58 9.96
N CYS A 43 -0.91 -4.03 8.80
CA CYS A 43 -1.67 -3.24 7.84
C CYS A 43 -3.03 -3.91 7.61
N MET A 44 -4.10 -3.12 7.56
CA MET A 44 -5.43 -3.58 7.18
C MET A 44 -5.76 -3.09 5.78
N LEU A 45 -6.23 -3.99 4.92
CA LEU A 45 -6.59 -3.70 3.53
C LEU A 45 -8.07 -4.02 3.27
N GLY A 46 -8.83 -3.05 2.76
CA GLY A 46 -10.20 -3.25 2.29
C GLY A 46 -10.23 -3.49 0.77
N LEU A 47 -10.75 -4.63 0.32
CA LEU A 47 -10.81 -5.01 -1.09
C LEU A 47 -12.14 -5.69 -1.45
N GLY A 48 -12.50 -5.64 -2.74
CA GLY A 48 -13.56 -6.47 -3.29
C GLY A 48 -13.10 -7.91 -3.51
N THR A 49 -13.88 -8.89 -3.04
CA THR A 49 -13.54 -10.33 -3.11
C THR A 49 -13.42 -10.86 -4.54
N ARG A 50 -14.02 -10.17 -5.51
CA ARG A 50 -13.95 -10.50 -6.94
C ARG A 50 -12.64 -10.08 -7.62
N SER A 51 -11.69 -9.49 -6.90
CA SER A 51 -10.40 -9.06 -7.48
C SER A 51 -9.41 -10.22 -7.59
N ARG A 52 -8.54 -10.18 -8.63
CA ARG A 52 -7.41 -11.12 -8.75
C ARG A 52 -6.48 -11.05 -7.54
N THR A 53 -6.24 -9.84 -7.02
CA THR A 53 -5.45 -9.61 -5.81
C THR A 53 -5.97 -10.41 -4.62
N VAL A 54 -7.28 -10.40 -4.36
CA VAL A 54 -7.86 -11.18 -3.25
C VAL A 54 -7.72 -12.69 -3.46
N GLU A 55 -7.89 -13.18 -4.69
CA GLU A 55 -7.66 -14.61 -5.00
C GLU A 55 -6.22 -15.03 -4.71
N ASN A 56 -5.25 -14.22 -5.15
CA ASN A 56 -3.84 -14.47 -4.90
C ASN A 56 -3.54 -14.41 -3.40
N LEU A 57 -4.07 -13.42 -2.67
CA LEU A 57 -3.86 -13.29 -1.21
C LEU A 57 -4.46 -14.45 -0.41
N ARG A 58 -5.56 -15.06 -0.88
CA ARG A 58 -6.15 -16.26 -0.27
C ARG A 58 -5.26 -17.48 -0.43
N ARG A 59 -4.64 -17.62 -1.62
CA ARG A 59 -3.81 -18.76 -1.99
C ARG A 59 -2.39 -18.65 -1.43
N GLU A 60 -1.69 -17.58 -1.78
CA GLU A 60 -0.26 -17.41 -1.49
C GLU A 60 0.01 -16.87 -0.09
N ARG A 61 -0.97 -16.18 0.52
CA ARG A 61 -0.82 -15.55 1.84
C ARG A 61 0.33 -14.52 1.91
N GLU A 62 0.79 -14.02 0.77
CA GLU A 62 1.91 -13.07 0.64
C GLU A 62 1.60 -11.93 -0.33
N CYS A 63 2.16 -10.76 -0.07
CA CYS A 63 2.14 -9.62 -0.98
C CYS A 63 3.26 -8.62 -0.71
N VAL A 64 3.41 -7.65 -1.61
CA VAL A 64 4.15 -6.41 -1.36
C VAL A 64 3.18 -5.24 -1.43
N LEU A 65 3.23 -4.37 -0.42
CA LEU A 65 2.55 -3.08 -0.41
C LEU A 65 3.55 -2.01 -0.83
N ASN A 66 3.44 -1.53 -2.06
CA ASN A 66 4.30 -0.46 -2.58
C ASN A 66 3.56 0.86 -2.45
N LEU A 67 4.15 1.85 -1.77
CA LEU A 67 3.53 3.16 -1.61
C LEU A 67 4.14 4.11 -2.64
N PRO A 68 3.38 4.49 -3.69
CA PRO A 68 3.83 5.47 -4.65
C PRO A 68 3.89 6.88 -4.04
N SER A 69 4.90 7.64 -4.44
CA SER A 69 4.92 9.10 -4.27
C SER A 69 3.98 9.77 -5.28
N ALA A 70 3.64 11.04 -5.03
CA ALA A 70 2.66 11.80 -5.82
C ALA A 70 3.03 11.93 -7.31
N ASP A 71 4.32 11.92 -7.65
CA ASP A 71 4.84 11.96 -9.02
C ASP A 71 4.54 10.69 -9.83
N LEU A 72 4.22 9.57 -9.17
CA LEU A 72 3.81 8.32 -9.84
C LEU A 72 2.33 8.28 -10.20
N VAL A 73 1.58 9.38 -10.04
CA VAL A 73 0.14 9.47 -10.33
C VAL A 73 -0.24 8.94 -11.71
N SER A 74 0.53 9.25 -12.76
CA SER A 74 0.25 8.76 -14.11
C SER A 74 0.43 7.25 -14.24
N ALA A 75 1.42 6.67 -13.57
CA ALA A 75 1.65 5.22 -13.56
C ALA A 75 0.53 4.48 -12.84
N VAL A 76 0.12 5.00 -11.67
CA VAL A 76 -1.02 4.50 -10.90
C VAL A 76 -2.30 4.57 -11.73
N ASN A 77 -2.58 5.70 -12.38
CA ASN A 77 -3.82 5.89 -13.14
C ASN A 77 -3.90 5.00 -14.38
N ARG A 78 -2.76 4.61 -14.99
CA ARG A 78 -2.74 3.61 -16.09
C ARG A 78 -3.24 2.22 -15.66
N LEU A 79 -3.26 1.93 -14.36
CA LEU A 79 -3.81 0.68 -13.83
C LEU A 79 -5.34 0.74 -13.60
N ALA A 80 -5.94 1.93 -13.68
CA ALA A 80 -7.37 2.10 -13.52
C ALA A 80 -8.13 1.30 -14.59
N MET A 81 -9.29 0.76 -14.21
CA MET A 81 -10.14 -0.03 -15.12
C MET A 81 -9.50 -1.31 -15.67
N LEU A 82 -8.37 -1.77 -15.12
CA LEU A 82 -7.76 -3.04 -15.50
C LEU A 82 -8.04 -4.16 -14.48
N THR A 83 -8.09 -5.41 -14.95
CA THR A 83 -8.18 -6.58 -14.07
C THR A 83 -7.32 -7.73 -14.57
N GLY A 84 -6.62 -8.42 -13.66
CA GLY A 84 -5.89 -9.65 -13.97
C GLY A 84 -6.78 -10.90 -14.03
N LYS A 85 -8.11 -10.72 -14.12
CA LYS A 85 -9.08 -11.81 -14.20
C LYS A 85 -9.48 -12.05 -15.64
N ASN A 86 -9.41 -13.31 -16.06
CA ASN A 86 -9.88 -13.77 -17.36
C ASN A 86 -10.73 -15.04 -17.16
N PRO A 87 -12.03 -15.03 -17.51
CA PRO A 87 -12.78 -13.91 -18.09
C PRO A 87 -12.94 -12.73 -17.13
N VAL A 88 -13.14 -11.53 -17.69
CA VAL A 88 -13.47 -10.32 -16.90
C VAL A 88 -14.81 -10.55 -16.19
N PRO A 89 -14.90 -10.39 -14.86
CA PRO A 89 -16.18 -10.55 -14.16
C PRO A 89 -17.24 -9.61 -14.71
N GLU A 90 -18.47 -10.09 -14.89
CA GLU A 90 -19.56 -9.32 -15.52
C GLU A 90 -19.79 -7.95 -14.85
N SER A 91 -19.74 -7.90 -13.51
CA SER A 91 -19.88 -6.65 -12.76
C SER A 91 -18.77 -5.63 -13.06
N LYS A 92 -17.56 -6.11 -13.39
CA LYS A 92 -16.44 -5.26 -13.79
C LYS A 92 -16.55 -4.85 -15.26
N ALA A 93 -16.94 -5.78 -16.13
CA ALA A 93 -17.18 -5.50 -17.55
C ALA A 93 -18.24 -4.41 -17.74
N LYS A 94 -19.33 -4.45 -16.97
CA LYS A 94 -20.39 -3.41 -16.94
C LYS A 94 -19.88 -2.02 -16.56
N LEU A 95 -18.80 -1.95 -15.79
CA LEU A 95 -18.15 -0.70 -15.41
C LEU A 95 -17.08 -0.25 -16.42
N GLY A 96 -16.78 -1.07 -17.44
CA GLY A 96 -15.77 -0.77 -18.47
C GLY A 96 -14.38 -1.35 -18.18
N TYR A 97 -14.26 -2.30 -17.25
CA TYR A 97 -12.96 -2.93 -17.00
C TYR A 97 -12.54 -3.86 -18.14
N THR A 98 -11.25 -3.89 -18.44
CA THR A 98 -10.64 -4.80 -19.41
C THR A 98 -9.64 -5.76 -18.76
N TYR A 99 -9.43 -6.91 -19.39
CA TYR A 99 -8.41 -7.86 -18.96
C TYR A 99 -7.03 -7.36 -19.37
N GLU A 100 -6.09 -7.35 -18.43
CA GLU A 100 -4.67 -7.06 -18.66
C GLU A 100 -3.82 -7.93 -17.71
N PRO A 101 -3.03 -8.88 -18.24
CA PRO A 101 -2.09 -9.66 -17.42
C PRO A 101 -0.80 -8.89 -17.12
N GLU A 102 -0.29 -8.06 -18.04
CA GLU A 102 1.02 -7.42 -17.97
C GLU A 102 0.94 -6.03 -17.31
N LYS A 103 0.37 -5.98 -16.10
CA LYS A 103 0.03 -4.70 -15.43
C LYS A 103 1.24 -3.86 -15.03
N PHE A 104 2.37 -4.48 -14.70
CA PHE A 104 3.63 -3.74 -14.51
C PHE A 104 4.03 -2.99 -15.78
N ARG A 105 4.04 -3.69 -16.92
CA ARG A 105 4.38 -3.12 -18.23
C ARG A 105 3.45 -1.98 -18.63
N VAL A 106 2.12 -2.16 -18.49
CA VAL A 106 1.14 -1.10 -18.83
C VAL A 106 1.29 0.13 -17.92
N ALA A 107 1.58 -0.09 -16.64
CA ALA A 107 1.87 1.01 -15.73
C ALA A 107 3.23 1.67 -15.99
N GLY A 108 4.11 1.08 -16.81
CA GLY A 108 5.48 1.54 -16.98
C GLY A 108 6.28 1.45 -15.68
N LEU A 109 6.04 0.39 -14.90
CA LEU A 109 6.67 0.13 -13.61
C LEU A 109 7.52 -1.14 -13.70
N THR A 110 8.63 -1.15 -12.97
CA THR A 110 9.61 -2.24 -13.02
C THR A 110 9.41 -3.19 -11.85
N PRO A 111 9.16 -4.49 -12.09
CA PRO A 111 9.14 -5.48 -11.03
C PRO A 111 10.55 -5.72 -10.52
N GLU A 112 10.74 -5.64 -9.20
CA GLU A 112 11.99 -5.90 -8.52
C GLU A 112 11.81 -7.10 -7.55
N PRO A 113 12.75 -8.06 -7.48
CA PRO A 113 12.66 -9.16 -6.54
C PRO A 113 12.56 -8.69 -5.08
N SER A 114 11.71 -9.39 -4.31
CA SER A 114 11.60 -9.27 -2.86
C SER A 114 12.61 -10.16 -2.14
N GLU A 115 12.86 -9.90 -0.86
CA GLU A 115 13.79 -10.70 -0.04
C GLU A 115 13.12 -11.88 0.67
N LEU A 116 11.89 -11.69 1.16
CA LEU A 116 11.19 -12.62 2.06
C LEU A 116 9.87 -13.16 1.51
N VAL A 117 9.29 -12.54 0.48
CA VAL A 117 8.03 -12.97 -0.15
C VAL A 117 8.19 -13.19 -1.65
N ALA A 118 7.29 -13.98 -2.26
CA ALA A 118 7.36 -14.28 -3.69
C ALA A 118 6.93 -13.12 -4.60
N ALA A 119 6.03 -12.25 -4.14
CA ALA A 119 5.53 -11.13 -4.94
C ALA A 119 6.63 -10.06 -5.15
N PRO A 120 6.76 -9.46 -6.34
CA PRO A 120 7.79 -8.46 -6.59
C PRO A 120 7.45 -7.09 -6.00
N ARG A 121 8.47 -6.32 -5.67
CA ARG A 121 8.40 -4.88 -5.35
C ARG A 121 8.27 -4.07 -6.63
N VAL A 122 7.86 -2.81 -6.50
CA VAL A 122 7.82 -1.83 -7.60
C VAL A 122 9.03 -0.91 -7.43
N ALA A 123 10.02 -1.03 -8.31
CA ALA A 123 11.31 -0.34 -8.16
C ALA A 123 11.17 1.19 -8.02
N GLU A 124 10.18 1.77 -8.69
CA GLU A 124 9.94 3.22 -8.68
C GLU A 124 9.27 3.70 -7.39
N CYS A 125 8.61 2.82 -6.62
CA CYS A 125 7.97 3.22 -5.36
C CYS A 125 9.05 3.41 -4.26
N PRO A 126 9.11 4.59 -3.62
CA PRO A 126 10.16 4.88 -2.63
C PRO A 126 9.94 4.20 -1.28
N VAL A 127 8.78 3.57 -1.06
CA VAL A 127 8.50 2.74 0.12
C VAL A 127 7.87 1.44 -0.36
N GLN A 128 8.46 0.31 0.03
CA GLN A 128 7.98 -1.02 -0.34
C GLN A 128 7.96 -1.90 0.91
N LEU A 129 6.81 -2.52 1.19
CA LEU A 129 6.59 -3.29 2.41
C LEU A 129 6.24 -4.72 2.04
N GLU A 130 7.15 -5.66 2.26
CA GLU A 130 6.85 -7.07 2.10
C GLU A 130 5.97 -7.53 3.26
N ALA A 131 4.91 -8.27 2.97
CA ALA A 131 3.90 -8.61 3.95
C ALA A 131 3.34 -10.02 3.78
N VAL A 132 2.97 -10.62 4.91
CA VAL A 132 2.25 -11.89 4.97
C VAL A 132 0.84 -11.66 5.48
N VAL A 133 -0.14 -12.36 4.94
CA VAL A 133 -1.54 -12.24 5.38
C VAL A 133 -1.74 -13.03 6.67
N LYS A 134 -2.30 -12.38 7.68
CA LYS A 134 -2.63 -12.98 8.98
C LYS A 134 -4.07 -13.44 9.04
N GLN A 135 -5.01 -12.57 8.64
CA GLN A 135 -6.44 -12.86 8.71
C GLN A 135 -7.20 -12.20 7.56
N MET A 136 -8.37 -12.75 7.25
CA MET A 136 -9.32 -12.17 6.30
C MET A 136 -10.72 -12.25 6.89
N HIS A 137 -11.45 -11.13 6.86
CA HIS A 137 -12.77 -10.99 7.45
C HIS A 137 -13.76 -10.49 6.40
N ALA A 138 -14.93 -11.12 6.30
CA ALA A 138 -16.05 -10.54 5.56
C ALA A 138 -16.47 -9.22 6.23
N VAL A 139 -16.82 -8.24 5.41
CA VAL A 139 -17.27 -6.91 5.86
C VAL A 139 -18.67 -6.70 5.32
N ASP A 140 -19.58 -6.11 6.11
CA ASP A 140 -20.95 -5.81 5.67
C ASP A 140 -21.78 -7.06 5.28
N GLY A 141 -21.49 -8.20 5.94
CA GLY A 141 -22.13 -9.49 5.67
C GLY A 141 -21.46 -10.29 4.54
N ASP A 142 -21.84 -11.56 4.40
CA ASP A 142 -21.18 -12.49 3.47
C ASP A 142 -21.47 -12.17 1.99
N ASP A 143 -22.63 -11.56 1.71
CA ASP A 143 -23.08 -11.22 0.35
C ASP A 143 -22.55 -9.87 -0.17
N SER A 144 -21.85 -9.09 0.65
CA SER A 144 -21.34 -7.76 0.27
C SER A 144 -20.25 -7.80 -0.80
N HIS A 145 -19.60 -8.96 -0.96
CA HIS A 145 -18.37 -9.12 -1.72
C HIS A 145 -17.21 -8.21 -1.27
N LEU A 146 -17.20 -7.80 0.00
CA LEU A 146 -16.12 -7.03 0.62
C LEU A 146 -15.32 -7.89 1.58
N VAL A 147 -14.01 -7.63 1.66
CA VAL A 147 -13.11 -8.30 2.60
C VAL A 147 -12.14 -7.30 3.21
N ALA A 148 -11.97 -7.39 4.54
CA ALA A 148 -10.89 -6.77 5.27
C ALA A 148 -9.77 -7.80 5.46
N ILE A 149 -8.54 -7.43 5.13
CA ILE A 149 -7.38 -8.33 5.13
C ILE A 149 -6.33 -7.74 6.07
N GLU A 150 -6.06 -8.45 7.16
CA GLU A 150 -4.94 -8.13 8.04
C GLU A 150 -3.66 -8.71 7.46
N THR A 151 -2.66 -7.87 7.24
CA THR A 151 -1.31 -8.27 6.86
C THR A 151 -0.30 -7.84 7.91
N ARG A 152 0.78 -8.62 8.04
CA ARG A 152 1.94 -8.31 8.88
C ARG A 152 3.10 -7.95 7.98
N ILE A 153 3.64 -6.75 8.14
CA ILE A 153 4.85 -6.33 7.42
C ILE A 153 6.03 -7.14 7.94
N VAL A 154 6.77 -7.82 7.07
CA VAL A 154 7.93 -8.66 7.44
C VAL A 154 9.26 -8.06 6.98
N ARG A 155 9.23 -7.15 5.99
CA ARG A 155 10.38 -6.37 5.54
C ARG A 155 9.94 -5.00 5.07
N VAL A 156 10.80 -4.00 5.32
CA VAL A 156 10.59 -2.61 4.89
C VAL A 156 11.80 -2.20 4.05
N HIS A 157 11.52 -1.71 2.85
CA HIS A 157 12.50 -1.09 1.95
C HIS A 157 12.11 0.39 1.77
N ILE A 158 13.06 1.28 2.01
CA ILE A 158 12.87 2.73 1.93
C ILE A 158 13.97 3.30 1.06
N ASP A 159 13.59 4.19 0.16
CA ASP A 159 14.54 5.03 -0.58
C ASP A 159 15.31 5.93 0.40
N GLU A 160 16.64 5.81 0.40
CA GLU A 160 17.53 6.53 1.33
C GLU A 160 17.30 8.05 1.31
N ARG A 161 16.82 8.61 0.19
CA ARG A 161 16.50 10.03 0.07
C ARG A 161 15.45 10.46 1.09
N LEU A 162 14.54 9.56 1.48
CA LEU A 162 13.49 9.80 2.47
C LEU A 162 14.01 9.80 3.90
N LEU A 163 15.23 9.32 4.18
CA LEU A 163 15.77 9.27 5.53
C LEU A 163 16.26 10.65 5.99
N LYS A 164 16.23 10.85 7.31
CA LYS A 164 16.92 11.98 7.93
C LYS A 164 18.44 11.84 7.78
N PRO A 165 19.19 12.91 7.50
CA PRO A 165 20.64 12.85 7.36
C PRO A 165 21.31 12.22 8.59
N GLY A 166 22.12 11.19 8.38
CA GLY A 166 22.85 10.50 9.45
C GLY A 166 22.04 9.46 10.26
N GLU A 167 20.74 9.31 9.98
CA GLU A 167 19.86 8.38 10.70
C GLU A 167 19.47 7.19 9.82
N LYS A 168 19.55 5.97 10.36
CA LYS A 168 19.25 4.73 9.61
C LYS A 168 17.79 4.28 9.66
N GLN A 169 17.03 4.74 10.66
CA GLN A 169 15.70 4.18 10.97
C GLN A 169 14.57 5.24 10.96
N HIS A 170 14.87 6.48 10.59
CA HIS A 170 13.93 7.59 10.70
C HIS A 170 13.69 8.25 9.35
N ILE A 171 12.41 8.19 8.94
CA ILE A 171 11.91 8.87 7.75
C ILE A 171 11.73 10.36 8.06
N ASP A 172 12.20 11.20 7.15
CA ASP A 172 11.95 12.63 7.14
C ASP A 172 10.57 12.91 6.55
N PRO A 173 9.58 13.36 7.35
CA PRO A 173 8.23 13.59 6.87
C PRO A 173 8.14 14.75 5.87
N GLU A 174 9.15 15.63 5.78
CA GLU A 174 9.16 16.73 4.82
C GLU A 174 9.65 16.27 3.43
N LYS A 175 10.25 15.09 3.34
CA LYS A 175 10.68 14.48 2.07
C LYS A 175 9.67 13.46 1.53
N TRP A 176 8.79 12.93 2.39
CA TRP A 176 7.79 11.96 1.99
C TRP A 176 6.52 12.64 1.46
N ASN A 177 6.27 12.52 0.16
CA ASN A 177 5.06 13.01 -0.49
C ASN A 177 4.23 11.86 -1.08
N PRO A 178 3.36 11.19 -0.29
CA PRO A 178 2.52 10.10 -0.75
C PRO A 178 1.48 10.54 -1.79
N LEU A 179 1.13 9.64 -2.70
CA LEU A 179 -0.09 9.79 -3.51
C LEU A 179 -1.33 9.48 -2.64
N ILE A 180 -2.27 10.41 -2.59
CA ILE A 180 -3.51 10.33 -1.80
C ILE A 180 -4.71 10.24 -2.75
N MET A 181 -5.61 9.28 -2.50
CA MET A 181 -6.94 9.24 -3.13
C MET A 181 -7.94 9.93 -2.21
N SER A 182 -8.62 10.97 -2.72
CA SER A 182 -9.68 11.69 -2.01
C SER A 182 -10.84 11.93 -2.97
N PHE A 183 -12.00 11.35 -2.68
CA PHE A 183 -13.22 11.44 -3.51
C PHE A 183 -13.00 11.18 -5.02
N CYS A 184 -12.29 10.09 -5.37
CA CYS A 184 -11.95 9.71 -6.75
C CYS A 184 -10.99 10.68 -7.48
N GLU A 185 -10.34 11.58 -6.74
CA GLU A 185 -9.31 12.49 -7.24
C GLU A 185 -7.97 12.18 -6.56
N PHE A 186 -6.87 12.41 -7.29
CA PHE A 186 -5.52 12.21 -6.79
C PHE A 186 -4.92 13.50 -6.25
N PHE A 187 -4.31 13.42 -5.07
CA PHE A 187 -3.63 14.52 -4.38
C PHE A 187 -2.23 14.09 -3.92
N GLY A 188 -1.36 15.07 -3.69
CA GLY A 188 -0.16 14.92 -2.87
C GLY A 188 -0.29 15.73 -1.59
N LEU A 189 0.70 15.64 -0.70
CA LEU A 189 0.84 16.54 0.43
C LEU A 189 1.35 17.92 -0.02
N SER A 190 0.94 18.96 0.72
CA SER A 190 1.53 20.29 0.66
C SER A 190 2.73 20.40 1.61
N GLU A 191 3.23 21.63 1.80
CA GLU A 191 4.18 21.92 2.87
C GLU A 191 3.63 21.50 4.24
N LYS A 192 4.57 21.16 5.14
CA LYS A 192 4.28 20.82 6.54
C LYS A 192 3.67 22.02 7.24
N LEU A 193 2.46 21.84 7.77
CA LEU A 193 1.73 22.91 8.44
C LEU A 193 2.25 23.22 9.85
N HIS A 194 2.44 22.18 10.67
CA HIS A 194 2.85 22.31 12.07
C HIS A 194 3.36 20.97 12.62
N PRO A 195 4.34 20.93 13.54
CA PRO A 195 4.70 19.70 14.26
C PRO A 195 3.57 19.21 15.17
N SER A 196 3.42 17.89 15.31
CA SER A 196 2.47 17.32 16.27
C SER A 196 3.02 17.39 17.70
N LYS A 197 2.18 17.68 18.70
CA LYS A 197 2.56 17.53 20.13
C LYS A 197 2.97 16.10 20.49
N LEU A 198 2.51 15.11 19.71
CA LEU A 198 2.94 13.71 19.86
C LEU A 198 4.42 13.52 19.51
N ALA A 199 4.98 14.36 18.64
CA ALA A 199 6.37 14.27 18.26
C ALA A 199 7.29 14.42 19.49
N ASP A 200 6.98 15.34 20.41
CA ASP A 200 7.79 15.56 21.62
C ASP A 200 7.88 14.32 22.52
N THR A 201 6.80 13.54 22.59
CA THR A 201 6.73 12.35 23.44
C THR A 201 7.30 11.12 22.75
N TRP A 202 6.96 10.93 21.46
CA TRP A 202 7.30 9.71 20.73
C TRP A 202 8.66 9.79 20.07
N LEU A 203 9.07 10.92 19.51
CA LEU A 203 10.41 11.06 18.93
C LEU A 203 11.45 10.87 20.02
N THR A 204 11.34 11.53 21.17
CA THR A 204 12.29 11.36 22.28
C THR A 204 12.46 9.89 22.67
N ARG A 205 11.35 9.16 22.85
CA ARG A 205 11.40 7.72 23.21
C ARG A 205 11.90 6.82 22.08
N LEU A 206 11.55 7.10 20.83
CA LEU A 206 11.96 6.31 19.67
C LEU A 206 13.46 6.53 19.36
N TYR A 207 13.92 7.78 19.46
CA TYR A 207 15.34 8.13 19.34
C TYR A 207 16.17 7.44 20.42
N GLU A 208 15.77 7.58 21.69
CA GLU A 208 16.44 6.91 22.83
C GLU A 208 16.49 5.38 22.67
N LYS A 209 15.45 4.77 22.10
CA LYS A 209 15.41 3.32 21.86
C LYS A 209 16.32 2.93 20.68
N SER A 210 16.30 3.70 19.60
CA SER A 210 17.11 3.44 18.40
C SER A 210 18.61 3.55 18.66
N GLU A 211 19.05 4.47 19.53
CA GLU A 211 20.45 4.58 19.95
C GLU A 211 20.89 3.33 20.71
N LYS A 212 20.04 2.81 21.61
CA LYS A 212 20.31 1.57 22.36
C LYS A 212 20.33 0.32 21.47
N ASP A 213 19.44 0.25 20.48
CA ASP A 213 19.37 -0.88 19.56
C ASP A 213 20.50 -0.84 18.49
N ASN A 214 21.18 0.30 18.31
CA ASN A 214 22.34 0.47 17.44
C ASN A 214 23.70 0.33 18.17
N GLU A 215 23.72 0.17 19.50
CA GLU A 215 24.96 -0.18 20.19
C GLU A 215 25.38 -1.59 19.76
N PRO A 216 26.62 -1.78 19.26
CA PRO A 216 27.09 -3.13 18.92
C PRO A 216 27.03 -3.98 20.18
N ALA A 217 26.37 -5.13 20.10
CA ALA A 217 26.31 -6.10 21.19
C ALA A 217 27.73 -6.31 21.73
N SER A 218 28.01 -5.81 22.94
CA SER A 218 29.35 -5.92 23.52
C SER A 218 29.70 -7.39 23.61
N SER A 219 30.70 -7.83 22.86
CA SER A 219 31.22 -9.20 22.88
C SER A 219 31.54 -9.60 24.33
N ARG A 220 30.76 -10.55 24.87
CA ARG A 220 31.12 -11.37 26.02
C ARG A 220 31.15 -12.82 25.60
#